data_AF-A0AA36BNP1-F1
#
_entry.id   AF-A0AA36BNP1-F1
#
_cell.length_a   1.000
_cell.length_b   1.000
_cell.length_c   1.000
_cell.angle_alpha   90.00
_cell.angle_beta   90.00
_cell.angle_gamma   90.00
#
_symmetry.space_group_name_H-M   'P 1'
#
loop_
_entity.id
_entity.type
_entity.pdbx_description
1 polymer ?
#
loop_
_entity_poly.entity_id
_entity_poly.type
_entity_poly.pdbx_seq_one_letter_code
_entity_poly.pdbx_strand_id
1 'polypeptide(L)'
;MERCQNDEAYGKTLKSYVDVDNTRKSVNYFCGNLGALKSHGDCIKKFHQEIEECTRRRLLQYSKDSSESSPHKICQFPRISLNCFEKVLDSRCGEAANNFLYNVMVGTMPPICKQLNDNGTARTQSFCLTVFMSMVTVLLSFMLR
;
A
#
# COMPACT_ATOMS: atom_id res chain seq x y z
N MET A 1 -14.83 1.63 15.40
CA MET A 1 -15.07 3.03 15.00
C MET A 1 -15.81 3.84 16.06
N GLU A 2 -16.64 3.23 16.93
CA GLU A 2 -17.35 3.93 18.01
C GLU A 2 -16.42 4.67 19.01
N ARG A 3 -15.22 4.14 19.30
CA ARG A 3 -14.24 4.81 20.20
C ARG A 3 -13.73 6.18 19.70
N CYS A 4 -13.99 6.56 18.46
CA CYS A 4 -13.52 7.83 17.88
C CYS A 4 -14.69 8.78 17.53
N GLN A 5 -15.94 8.42 17.85
CA GLN A 5 -17.12 9.19 17.42
C GLN A 5 -17.22 10.58 18.05
N ASN A 6 -16.64 10.78 19.24
CA ASN A 6 -16.77 12.03 20.01
C ASN A 6 -15.51 12.91 20.00
N ASP A 7 -14.46 12.51 19.26
CA ASP A 7 -13.22 13.28 19.17
C ASP A 7 -13.05 13.77 17.73
N GLU A 8 -13.59 14.96 17.46
CA GLU A 8 -13.61 15.57 16.12
C GLU A 8 -12.19 15.77 15.57
N ALA A 9 -11.21 16.03 16.44
CA ALA A 9 -9.81 16.13 16.06
C ALA A 9 -9.25 14.77 15.62
N TYR A 10 -9.54 13.71 16.39
CA TYR A 10 -9.11 12.35 16.05
C TYR A 10 -9.77 11.84 14.77
N GLY A 11 -11.05 12.15 14.56
CA GLY A 11 -11.78 11.84 13.33
C GLY A 11 -11.19 12.53 12.10
N LYS A 12 -10.78 13.81 12.22
CA LYS A 12 -10.10 14.55 11.14
C LYS A 12 -8.70 13.97 10.85
N THR A 13 -7.94 13.62 11.88
CA THR A 13 -6.64 12.95 11.70
C THR A 13 -6.80 11.57 11.04
N LEU A 14 -7.77 10.77 11.46
CA LEU A 14 -7.95 9.42 10.88
C LEU A 14 -8.28 9.49 9.38
N LYS A 15 -9.07 10.48 8.96
CA LYS A 15 -9.40 10.72 7.54
C LYS A 15 -8.19 11.10 6.68
N SER A 16 -7.10 11.61 7.25
CA SER A 16 -5.87 11.87 6.49
C SER A 16 -5.06 10.59 6.24
N TYR A 17 -5.24 9.56 7.06
CA TYR A 17 -4.54 8.28 6.92
C TYR A 17 -5.36 7.18 6.25
N VAL A 18 -6.69 7.23 6.32
CA VAL A 18 -7.58 6.20 5.79
C VAL A 18 -8.68 6.82 4.96
N ASP A 19 -8.73 6.46 3.68
CA ASP A 19 -9.86 6.71 2.80
C ASP A 19 -10.71 5.45 2.70
N VAL A 20 -11.79 5.42 3.49
CA VAL A 20 -12.67 4.25 3.58
C VAL A 20 -13.36 3.98 2.25
N ASP A 21 -13.75 5.02 1.51
CA ASP A 21 -14.45 4.87 0.24
C ASP A 21 -13.49 4.36 -0.85
N ASN A 22 -12.27 4.89 -0.91
CA ASN A 22 -11.25 4.41 -1.84
C ASN A 22 -10.80 2.98 -1.49
N THR A 23 -10.67 2.67 -0.19
CA THR A 23 -10.39 1.30 0.27
C THR A 23 -11.51 0.35 -0.16
N ARG A 24 -12.78 0.73 0.03
CA ARG A 24 -13.93 -0.07 -0.41
C ARG A 24 -13.94 -0.27 -1.93
N LYS A 25 -13.67 0.79 -2.71
CA LYS A 25 -13.53 0.68 -4.17
C LYS A 25 -12.41 -0.27 -4.57
N SER A 26 -11.27 -0.22 -3.88
CA SER A 26 -10.14 -1.12 -4.09
C SER A 26 -10.51 -2.58 -3.85
N VAL A 27 -11.17 -2.87 -2.71
CA VAL A 27 -11.64 -4.21 -2.37
C VAL A 27 -12.67 -4.69 -3.39
N ASN A 28 -13.62 -3.84 -3.79
CA ASN A 28 -14.58 -4.18 -4.82
C ASN A 28 -13.92 -4.47 -6.17
N TYR A 29 -12.89 -3.70 -6.54
CA TYR A 29 -12.09 -3.96 -7.74
C TYR A 29 -11.36 -5.30 -7.63
N PHE A 30 -10.72 -5.59 -6.50
CA PHE A 30 -10.06 -6.88 -6.25
C PHE A 30 -11.05 -8.04 -6.42
N CYS A 31 -12.21 -7.98 -5.75
CA CYS A 31 -13.24 -9.01 -5.81
C CYS A 31 -13.85 -9.16 -7.21
N GLY A 32 -14.08 -8.05 -7.92
CA GLY A 32 -14.62 -8.05 -9.28
C GLY A 32 -13.63 -8.57 -10.33
N ASN A 33 -12.33 -8.51 -10.04
CA ASN A 33 -11.26 -8.89 -10.96
C ASN A 33 -10.47 -10.12 -10.49
N LEU A 34 -11.07 -10.99 -9.67
CA LEU A 34 -10.45 -12.25 -9.25
C LEU A 34 -10.01 -13.14 -10.43
N GLY A 35 -10.63 -12.98 -11.61
CA GLY A 35 -10.18 -13.64 -12.83
C GLY A 35 -8.75 -13.28 -13.24
N ALA A 36 -8.34 -12.01 -13.06
CA ALA A 36 -6.97 -11.57 -13.32
C ALA A 36 -5.98 -12.14 -12.30
N LEU A 37 -6.39 -12.26 -11.03
CA LEU A 37 -5.60 -12.95 -10.02
C LEU A 37 -5.46 -14.43 -10.35
N LYS A 38 -6.52 -15.08 -10.86
CA LYS A 38 -6.46 -16.48 -11.27
C LYS A 38 -5.56 -16.69 -12.49
N SER A 39 -5.56 -15.78 -13.45
CA SER A 39 -4.74 -15.89 -14.67
C SER A 39 -3.26 -15.56 -14.45
N HIS A 40 -2.95 -14.65 -13.52
CA HIS A 40 -1.57 -14.18 -13.28
C HIS A 40 -0.99 -14.57 -11.93
N GLY A 41 -1.78 -15.19 -11.04
CA GLY A 41 -1.42 -15.49 -9.66
C GLY A 41 -0.17 -16.36 -9.54
N ASP A 42 -0.05 -17.41 -10.36
CA ASP A 42 1.14 -18.28 -10.35
C ASP A 42 2.41 -17.53 -10.75
N CYS A 43 2.31 -16.60 -11.72
CA CYS A 43 3.43 -15.77 -12.12
C CYS A 43 3.81 -14.79 -11.00
N ILE A 44 2.83 -14.08 -10.43
CA ILE A 44 3.05 -13.15 -9.32
C ILE A 44 3.70 -13.89 -8.13
N LYS A 45 3.20 -15.08 -7.80
CA LYS A 45 3.73 -15.93 -6.73
C LYS A 45 5.17 -16.33 -7.00
N LYS A 46 5.51 -16.69 -8.24
CA LYS A 46 6.89 -17.06 -8.64
C LYS A 46 7.89 -15.93 -8.39
N PHE A 47 7.49 -14.67 -8.60
CA PHE A 47 8.36 -13.50 -8.44
C PHE A 47 8.15 -12.75 -7.11
N HIS A 48 7.32 -13.28 -6.21
CA HIS A 48 7.01 -12.66 -4.93
C HIS A 48 8.28 -12.35 -4.09
N GLN A 49 9.20 -13.31 -3.98
CA GLN A 49 10.45 -13.11 -3.24
C GLN A 49 11.33 -12.00 -3.82
N GLU A 50 11.36 -11.85 -5.15
CA GLU A 50 12.13 -10.79 -5.81
C GLU A 50 11.54 -9.40 -5.50
N ILE A 51 10.21 -9.30 -5.46
CA ILE A 51 9.49 -8.08 -5.08
C ILE A 51 9.75 -7.74 -3.61
N GLU A 52 9.66 -8.73 -2.71
CA GLU A 52 9.96 -8.54 -1.29
C GLU A 52 11.40 -8.07 -1.09
N GLU A 53 12.36 -8.68 -1.79
CA GLU A 53 13.77 -8.30 -1.67
C GLU A 53 14.04 -6.90 -2.24
N CYS A 54 13.41 -6.54 -3.37
CA CYS A 54 13.46 -5.18 -3.92
C CYS A 54 12.94 -4.16 -2.90
N THR A 55 11.76 -4.44 -2.34
CA THR A 55 11.09 -3.56 -1.38
C THR A 55 11.94 -3.39 -0.12
N ARG A 56 12.41 -4.51 0.46
CA ARG A 56 13.25 -4.53 1.65
C ARG A 56 14.55 -3.75 1.47
N ARG A 57 15.26 -3.95 0.35
CA ARG A 57 16.52 -3.23 0.06
C ARG A 57 16.31 -1.72 -0.01
N ARG A 58 15.27 -1.29 -0.74
CA ARG A 58 14.97 0.14 -0.90
C ARG A 58 14.48 0.80 0.39
N LEU A 59 13.70 0.09 1.20
CA LEU A 59 13.31 0.57 2.53
C LEU A 59 14.50 0.74 3.47
N LEU A 60 15.43 -0.23 3.47
CA LEU A 60 16.65 -0.14 4.26
C LEU A 60 17.52 1.04 3.81
N GLN A 61 17.67 1.24 2.51
CA GLN A 61 18.40 2.38 1.96
C GLN A 61 17.76 3.70 2.39
N TYR A 62 16.46 3.88 2.19
CA TYR A 62 15.75 5.07 2.64
C TYR A 62 15.84 5.29 4.16
N SER A 63 15.80 4.22 4.96
CA SER A 63 15.94 4.34 6.41
C SER A 63 17.32 4.82 6.86
N LYS A 64 18.37 4.49 6.09
CA LYS A 64 19.74 4.96 6.33
C LYS A 64 19.95 6.41 5.88
N ASP A 65 19.29 6.79 4.80
CA ASP A 65 19.52 8.08 4.13
C ASP A 65 18.59 9.20 4.65
N SER A 66 17.48 8.87 5.34
CA SER A 66 16.47 9.87 5.71
C SER A 66 16.46 10.25 7.20
N SER A 67 16.51 11.56 7.47
CA SER A 67 16.09 12.19 8.74
C SER A 67 14.59 12.55 8.74
N GLU A 68 13.83 12.02 7.78
CA GLU A 68 12.48 12.51 7.46
C GLU A 68 11.43 12.19 8.53
N SER A 69 10.40 13.03 8.55
CA SER A 69 9.26 12.92 9.47
C SER A 69 8.46 11.63 9.27
N SER A 70 7.78 11.18 10.34
CA SER A 70 6.95 9.96 10.35
C SER A 70 5.97 9.78 9.17
N PRO A 71 5.28 10.82 8.65
CA PRO A 71 4.37 10.68 7.50
C PRO A 71 5.08 10.33 6.21
N HIS A 72 6.23 10.93 5.94
CA HIS A 72 7.02 10.58 4.76
C HIS A 72 7.41 9.10 4.83
N LYS A 73 7.83 8.62 6.00
CA LYS A 73 8.11 7.18 6.23
C LYS A 73 6.90 6.28 5.95
N ILE A 74 5.69 6.69 6.37
CA ILE A 74 4.45 5.94 6.10
C ILE A 74 4.18 5.85 4.59
N CYS A 75 4.48 6.90 3.85
CA CYS A 75 4.21 6.97 2.42
C CYS A 75 5.28 6.29 1.56
N GLN A 76 6.49 6.11 2.08
CA GLN A 76 7.56 5.44 1.34
C GLN A 76 7.28 3.96 1.10
N PHE A 77 6.74 3.24 2.08
CA PHE A 77 6.45 1.81 1.90
C PHE A 77 5.59 1.53 0.66
N PRO A 78 4.36 2.07 0.54
CA PRO A 78 3.52 1.78 -0.62
C PRO A 78 4.14 2.29 -1.93
N ARG A 79 4.85 3.43 -1.92
CA ARG A 79 5.55 3.95 -3.13
C ARG A 79 6.67 3.02 -3.59
N ILE A 80 7.54 2.61 -2.67
CA ILE A 80 8.64 1.69 -2.94
C ILE A 80 8.10 0.35 -3.42
N SER A 81 7.07 -0.18 -2.75
CA SER A 81 6.42 -1.43 -3.14
C SER A 81 5.83 -1.34 -4.55
N LEU A 82 5.07 -0.30 -4.88
CA LEU A 82 4.52 -0.09 -6.22
C LEU A 82 5.62 -0.05 -7.29
N ASN A 83 6.69 0.71 -7.07
CA ASN A 83 7.82 0.76 -8.00
C ASN A 83 8.53 -0.60 -8.15
N CYS A 84 8.58 -1.40 -7.09
CA CYS A 84 9.14 -2.75 -7.16
C CYS A 84 8.21 -3.73 -7.87
N PHE A 85 6.88 -3.63 -7.66
CA PHE A 85 5.89 -4.40 -8.40
C PHE A 85 5.97 -4.11 -9.89
N GLU A 86 5.97 -2.85 -10.29
CA GLU A 86 6.08 -2.44 -11.69
C GLU A 86 7.34 -3.01 -12.33
N LYS A 87 8.51 -2.77 -11.72
CA LYS A 87 9.79 -3.23 -12.25
C LYS A 87 9.85 -4.75 -12.45
N VAL A 88 9.32 -5.52 -11.50
CA VAL A 88 9.42 -6.98 -11.52
C VAL A 88 8.30 -7.60 -12.36
N LEU A 89 7.05 -7.13 -12.24
CA LEU A 89 5.90 -7.80 -12.84
C LEU A 89 5.62 -7.35 -14.27
N ASP A 90 5.86 -6.10 -14.62
CA ASP A 90 5.55 -5.59 -15.97
C ASP A 90 6.31 -6.38 -17.04
N SER A 91 7.61 -6.60 -16.82
CA SER A 91 8.47 -7.37 -17.71
C SER A 91 8.32 -8.90 -17.62
N ARG A 92 7.69 -9.44 -16.57
CA ARG A 92 7.69 -10.89 -16.27
C ARG A 92 6.33 -11.56 -16.33
N CYS A 93 5.30 -10.87 -15.87
CA CYS A 93 3.93 -11.37 -15.75
C CYS A 93 2.94 -10.62 -16.66
N GLY A 94 3.42 -9.59 -17.35
CA GLY A 94 2.66 -8.77 -18.28
C GLY A 94 1.94 -7.61 -17.60
N GLU A 95 1.60 -6.62 -18.41
CA GLU A 95 1.00 -5.36 -17.97
C GLU A 95 -0.29 -5.57 -17.15
N ALA A 96 -1.13 -6.55 -17.51
CA ALA A 96 -2.37 -6.86 -16.80
C ALA A 96 -2.13 -7.29 -15.34
N ALA A 97 -1.07 -8.03 -15.06
CA ALA A 97 -0.71 -8.45 -13.71
C ALA A 97 -0.24 -7.26 -12.86
N ASN A 98 0.56 -6.38 -13.45
CA ASN A 98 1.02 -5.15 -12.83
C ASN A 98 -0.15 -4.20 -12.53
N ASN A 99 -1.00 -3.94 -13.54
CA ASN A 99 -2.17 -3.07 -13.42
C ASN A 99 -3.16 -3.57 -12.36
N PHE A 100 -3.34 -4.89 -12.24
CA PHE A 100 -4.19 -5.47 -11.19
C PHE A 100 -3.67 -5.11 -9.79
N LEU A 101 -2.40 -5.40 -9.49
CA LEU A 101 -1.84 -5.11 -8.16
C LEU A 101 -1.71 -3.60 -7.91
N TYR A 102 -1.40 -2.81 -8.93
CA TYR A 102 -1.35 -1.36 -8.84
C TYR A 102 -2.69 -0.78 -8.39
N ASN A 103 -3.79 -1.16 -9.06
CA ASN A 103 -5.13 -0.67 -8.73
C ASN A 103 -5.58 -1.05 -7.32
N VAL A 104 -5.17 -2.23 -6.84
CA VAL A 104 -5.45 -2.67 -5.47
C VAL A 104 -4.64 -1.85 -4.45
N MET A 105 -3.34 -1.68 -4.69
CA MET A 105 -2.42 -1.01 -3.76
C MET A 105 -2.60 0.52 -3.70
N VAL A 106 -2.89 1.18 -4.82
CA VAL A 106 -3.21 2.62 -4.83
C VAL A 106 -4.51 2.91 -4.10
N GLY A 107 -5.46 1.99 -4.20
CA GLY A 107 -6.75 2.08 -3.52
C GLY A 107 -6.65 2.10 -1.98
N THR A 108 -5.59 1.49 -1.42
CA THR A 108 -5.34 1.43 0.03
C THR A 108 -4.34 2.49 0.51
N MET A 109 -3.74 3.26 -0.41
CA MET A 109 -2.74 4.27 -0.07
C MET A 109 -3.35 5.40 0.78
N PRO A 110 -2.71 5.79 1.90
CA PRO A 110 -3.19 6.88 2.74
C PRO A 110 -3.34 8.20 1.97
N PRO A 111 -4.43 8.98 2.17
CA PRO A 111 -4.63 10.28 1.51
C PRO A 111 -3.50 11.28 1.73
N ILE A 112 -2.91 11.29 2.93
CA ILE A 112 -1.75 12.11 3.26
C ILE A 112 -0.58 11.85 2.30
N CYS A 113 -0.45 10.63 1.77
CA CYS A 113 0.59 10.29 0.80
C CYS A 113 0.37 10.85 -0.60
N LYS A 114 -0.87 11.26 -0.93
CA LYS A 114 -1.17 12.04 -2.13
C LYS A 114 -0.82 13.52 -1.91
N GLN A 115 -1.17 14.06 -0.74
CA GLN A 115 -0.91 15.46 -0.38
C GLN A 115 0.56 15.80 -0.18
N LEU A 116 1.38 14.85 0.31
CA LEU A 116 2.82 15.07 0.50
C LEU A 116 3.60 15.20 -0.83
N ASN A 117 2.97 14.96 -1.99
CA ASN A 117 3.55 15.36 -3.28
C ASN A 117 3.39 16.87 -3.57
N ASP A 118 2.48 17.58 -2.88
CA ASP A 118 2.12 18.97 -3.21
C ASP A 118 2.53 20.02 -2.16
N ASN A 119 3.05 19.61 -0.99
CA ASN A 119 3.88 20.38 -0.04
C ASN A 119 3.65 19.90 1.40
N GLY A 120 4.77 19.63 2.09
CA GLY A 120 5.00 20.12 3.45
C GLY A 120 4.12 19.61 4.60
N THR A 121 4.71 18.72 5.41
CA THR A 121 4.52 18.55 6.87
C THR A 121 3.21 17.91 7.40
N ALA A 122 3.35 16.90 8.29
CA ALA A 122 2.43 16.66 9.44
C ALA A 122 2.82 15.46 10.34
N ARG A 123 3.60 15.67 11.41
CA ARG A 123 3.98 14.69 12.46
C ARG A 123 2.93 13.61 12.86
N THR A 124 3.41 12.35 12.90
CA THR A 124 3.12 11.18 13.79
C THR A 124 1.68 10.85 14.23
N GLN A 125 1.21 9.62 13.89
CA GLN A 125 0.66 8.62 14.84
C GLN A 125 0.91 7.17 14.34
N SER A 126 1.55 6.35 15.18
CA SER A 126 2.05 5.00 14.87
C SER A 126 0.98 3.88 14.90
N PHE A 127 -0.30 4.22 14.99
CA PHE A 127 -1.39 3.23 15.17
C PHE A 127 -2.06 2.80 13.84
N CYS A 128 -2.02 3.65 12.81
CA CYS A 128 -2.63 3.35 11.49
C CYS A 128 -1.74 2.48 10.59
N LEU A 129 -0.42 2.47 10.84
CA LEU A 129 0.53 1.59 10.15
C LEU A 129 0.21 0.11 10.36
N THR A 130 -0.21 -0.27 11.57
CA THR A 130 -0.55 -1.66 11.89
C THR A 130 -1.79 -2.13 11.12
N VAL A 131 -2.77 -1.25 10.88
CA VAL A 131 -3.97 -1.57 10.09
C VAL A 131 -3.63 -1.73 8.62
N PHE A 132 -2.85 -0.80 8.05
CA PHE A 132 -2.39 -0.90 6.66
C PHE A 132 -1.50 -2.13 6.43
N MET A 133 -0.52 -2.35 7.31
CA MET A 133 0.32 -3.55 7.27
C MET A 133 -0.54 -4.80 7.42
N SER A 134 -1.51 -4.84 8.33
CA SER A 134 -2.39 -6.00 8.48
C SER A 134 -3.27 -6.27 7.25
N MET A 135 -3.78 -5.24 6.57
CA MET A 135 -4.51 -5.44 5.31
C MET A 135 -3.61 -5.97 4.21
N VAL A 136 -2.39 -5.44 4.08
CA VAL A 136 -1.40 -5.93 3.10
C VAL A 136 -0.97 -7.36 3.44
N THR A 137 -0.72 -7.68 4.71
CA THR A 137 -0.39 -9.03 5.16
C THR A 137 -1.55 -9.99 4.94
N VAL A 138 -2.80 -9.58 5.18
CA VAL A 138 -3.99 -10.40 4.90
C VAL A 138 -4.15 -10.62 3.40
N LEU A 139 -3.98 -9.58 2.56
CA LEU A 139 -4.01 -9.72 1.11
C LEU A 139 -2.90 -10.66 0.60
N LEU A 140 -1.68 -10.51 1.10
CA LEU A 140 -0.56 -11.40 0.79
C LEU A 140 -0.78 -12.83 1.31
N SER A 141 -1.38 -12.99 2.50
CA SER A 141 -1.70 -14.30 3.07
C SER A 141 -2.80 -15.03 2.30
N PHE A 142 -3.78 -14.28 1.76
CA PHE A 142 -4.77 -14.81 0.83
C PHE A 142 -4.16 -15.17 -0.54
N MET A 143 -3.08 -14.49 -0.95
CA MET A 143 -2.33 -14.84 -2.17
C MET A 143 -1.38 -16.04 -1.99
N LEU A 144 -1.05 -16.43 -0.75
CA LEU A 144 -0.10 -17.50 -0.44
C LEU A 144 -0.74 -18.87 -0.12
N ARG A 145 -2.06 -18.93 0.08
CA ARG A 145 -2.83 -20.19 0.14
C ARG A 145 -3.31 -20.58 -1.25
#